data_AF-A0A9N9DQ49-F1
#
_entry.id   AF-A0A9N9DQ49-F1
#
_cell.length_a   1.000
_cell.length_b   1.000
_cell.length_c   1.000
_cell.angle_alpha   90.00
_cell.angle_beta   90.00
_cell.angle_gamma   90.00
#
_symmetry.space_group_name_H-M   'P 1'
#
loop_
_entity.id
_entity.type
_entity.pdbx_description
1 polymer ?
#
loop_
_entity_poly.entity_id
_entity_poly.type
_entity_poly.pdbx_seq_one_letter_code
_entity_poly.pdbx_strand_id
1 'polypeptide(L)'
;DIYSLGLVFCAIFHECFINIQDEITLTSIINERNTQLSPDPIEEPFNIGVQQLLHRDPQKRPPAHQIVKTIQPLLLGDIEGYRGKDNKKPPLGISDGFYSNFILEFEPEDIIPEPFSNGSHDYKDVIERFRIEFQARRGNAAWKILNSKQFSNLPQKHFYHGLMYYKGVYQDQDTKKALEHWLKAADLGEPKSQHNIGLCYELGLGFKEWTDPEEAQKWYTKSPLSYSKWNLGMLLVKCALESTGEQRKKLFEESKLLFLDAAEQGNVYAMSVIAESYNVGELFEKDYKKSFFWFQKLADTGFTFALVKLASAYNEGLGVEKDSGKAKELIEKAAQYADPDANIILSLNKIGEERIESLEKVARTGYLMAQTLLGEQLQLEYGKYDERALLWIKLAAEGGHEPSQQTLGKIYLSKYDYLNAFFWFSKAANSDKYSARKVAWFYNKGICVPINNEVSNIFKLGSNPTRKRKHSMRSSIKKTRRTYRRARS
;
A
#
# COMPACT_ATOMS: atom_id res chain seq x y z
N ASP A 1 11.14 -19.89 -2.01
CA ASP A 1 12.19 -18.99 -2.55
C ASP A 1 13.19 -19.59 -3.53
N ILE A 2 12.75 -20.46 -4.45
CA ILE A 2 13.28 -20.72 -5.81
C ILE A 2 12.30 -21.74 -6.42
N TYR A 3 11.92 -22.76 -5.63
CA TYR A 3 10.84 -23.70 -5.94
C TYR A 3 9.46 -23.06 -6.07
N SER A 4 9.11 -22.11 -5.19
CA SER A 4 7.86 -21.34 -5.27
C SER A 4 7.81 -20.43 -6.50
N LEU A 5 8.97 -19.88 -6.91
CA LEU A 5 9.12 -19.09 -8.13
C LEU A 5 9.03 -19.99 -9.37
N GLY A 6 9.61 -21.19 -9.32
CA GLY A 6 9.54 -22.20 -10.37
C GLY A 6 8.11 -22.73 -10.61
N LEU A 7 7.33 -22.96 -9.55
CA LEU A 7 5.92 -23.39 -9.66
C LEU A 7 5.02 -22.30 -10.26
N VAL A 8 5.29 -21.02 -9.94
CA VAL A 8 4.59 -19.88 -10.53
C VAL A 8 5.01 -19.67 -11.98
N PHE A 9 6.29 -19.89 -12.30
CA PHE A 9 6.76 -19.93 -13.69
C PHE A 9 6.05 -21.03 -14.48
N CYS A 10 5.96 -22.25 -13.94
CA CYS A 10 5.24 -23.33 -14.59
C CYS A 10 3.74 -23.06 -14.75
N ALA A 11 3.08 -22.44 -13.76
CA ALA A 11 1.66 -22.11 -13.84
C ALA A 11 1.35 -20.98 -14.84
N ILE A 12 2.22 -19.98 -14.95
CA ILE A 12 2.09 -18.87 -15.92
C ILE A 12 2.39 -19.36 -17.35
N PHE A 13 3.35 -20.28 -17.53
CA PHE A 13 3.72 -20.80 -18.84
C PHE A 13 2.92 -22.04 -19.28
N HIS A 14 2.03 -22.59 -18.44
CA HIS A 14 1.16 -23.70 -18.82
C HIS A 14 0.16 -23.32 -19.92
N GLU A 15 -0.20 -22.04 -20.07
CA GLU A 15 -0.99 -21.56 -21.23
C GLU A 15 -0.21 -21.62 -22.55
N CYS A 16 1.13 -21.72 -22.51
CA CYS A 16 1.97 -21.76 -23.70
C CYS A 16 2.32 -23.20 -24.17
N PHE A 17 2.13 -24.23 -23.33
CA PHE A 17 2.44 -25.61 -23.67
C PHE A 17 1.20 -26.50 -23.59
N ILE A 18 0.44 -26.55 -24.68
CA ILE A 18 -0.53 -27.61 -24.92
C ILE A 18 0.25 -28.85 -25.39
N ASN A 19 0.69 -29.69 -24.46
CA ASN A 19 0.87 -31.13 -24.73
C ASN A 19 0.93 -31.94 -23.43
N ILE A 20 0.20 -33.06 -23.41
CA ILE A 20 -0.31 -33.80 -22.26
C ILE A 20 0.76 -34.60 -21.47
N GLN A 21 2.05 -34.27 -21.58
CA GLN A 21 3.13 -35.02 -20.90
C GLN A 21 3.75 -34.33 -19.68
N ASP A 22 3.46 -33.04 -19.42
CA ASP A 22 4.11 -32.28 -18.33
C ASP A 22 3.37 -32.34 -16.96
N GLU A 23 2.14 -32.86 -16.92
CA GLU A 23 1.29 -32.88 -15.71
C GLU A 23 1.82 -33.86 -14.63
N ILE A 24 2.47 -34.95 -15.06
CA ILE A 24 3.12 -35.94 -14.18
C ILE A 24 4.33 -35.30 -13.47
N THR A 25 5.05 -34.43 -14.17
CA THR A 25 6.24 -33.74 -13.66
C THR A 25 5.91 -32.73 -12.58
N LEU A 26 4.85 -31.92 -12.75
CA LEU A 26 4.45 -30.96 -11.72
C LEU A 26 3.93 -31.64 -10.44
N THR A 27 3.13 -32.69 -10.58
CA THR A 27 2.58 -33.43 -9.45
C THR A 27 3.69 -34.14 -8.67
N SER A 28 4.68 -34.69 -9.39
CA SER A 28 5.91 -35.24 -8.81
C SER A 28 6.70 -34.20 -8.01
N ILE A 29 6.93 -33.00 -8.57
CA ILE A 29 7.70 -31.92 -7.94
C ILE A 29 6.99 -31.39 -6.68
N ILE A 30 5.66 -31.29 -6.70
CA ILE A 30 4.86 -30.89 -5.54
C ILE A 30 4.93 -31.94 -4.43
N ASN A 31 4.85 -33.23 -4.79
CA ASN A 31 4.96 -34.32 -3.82
C ASN A 31 6.37 -34.45 -3.22
N GLU A 32 7.42 -34.24 -4.02
CA GLU A 32 8.81 -34.24 -3.56
C GLU A 32 9.10 -33.08 -2.59
N ARG A 33 8.52 -31.90 -2.85
CA ARG A 33 8.52 -30.76 -1.91
C ARG A 33 7.82 -31.12 -0.60
N ASN A 34 6.66 -31.78 -0.65
CA ASN A 34 5.90 -32.18 0.53
C ASN A 34 6.65 -33.22 1.38
N THR A 35 7.40 -34.13 0.76
CA THR A 35 8.23 -35.10 1.49
C THR A 35 9.45 -34.49 2.19
N GLN A 36 9.94 -33.31 1.76
CA GLN A 36 11.10 -32.63 2.37
C GLN A 36 10.71 -31.64 3.50
N LEU A 37 9.44 -31.29 3.62
CA LEU A 37 8.92 -30.31 4.60
C LEU A 37 7.98 -30.98 5.61
N SER A 38 8.52 -31.86 6.47
CA SER A 38 7.81 -32.51 7.60
C SER A 38 6.73 -33.53 7.20
N PRO A 39 6.50 -34.63 7.97
CA PRO A 39 5.60 -35.71 7.56
C PRO A 39 4.12 -35.46 7.88
N ASP A 40 3.76 -34.32 8.47
CA ASP A 40 2.37 -34.04 8.86
C ASP A 40 1.66 -33.26 7.74
N PRO A 41 0.48 -33.73 7.26
CA PRO A 41 -0.22 -33.13 6.14
C PRO A 41 -0.88 -31.82 6.60
N ILE A 42 -0.17 -30.69 6.45
CA ILE A 42 -0.74 -29.37 6.64
C ILE A 42 -1.25 -28.87 5.29
N GLU A 43 -2.57 -28.76 5.16
CA GLU A 43 -3.24 -28.05 4.07
C GLU A 43 -2.90 -26.55 4.14
N GLU A 44 -1.77 -26.16 3.54
CA GLU A 44 -1.41 -24.75 3.38
C GLU A 44 -2.35 -24.07 2.34
N PRO A 45 -2.78 -22.81 2.56
CA PRO A 45 -3.56 -22.03 1.59
C PRO A 45 -2.91 -21.92 0.20
N PHE A 46 -1.57 -22.02 0.15
CA PHE A 46 -0.80 -22.09 -1.09
C PHE A 46 -1.13 -23.36 -1.90
N ASN A 47 -1.32 -24.51 -1.24
CA ASN A 47 -1.67 -25.77 -1.88
C ASN A 47 -3.12 -25.77 -2.39
N ILE A 48 -4.05 -25.10 -1.69
CA ILE A 48 -5.45 -24.94 -2.16
C ILE A 48 -5.49 -24.10 -3.44
N GLY A 49 -4.73 -23.00 -3.51
CA GLY A 49 -4.64 -22.17 -4.71
C GLY A 49 -4.01 -22.90 -5.92
N VAL A 50 -3.00 -23.73 -5.68
CA VAL A 50 -2.35 -24.57 -6.72
C VAL A 50 -3.24 -25.75 -7.16
N GLN A 51 -4.04 -26.34 -6.28
CA GLN A 51 -4.99 -27.38 -6.67
C GLN A 51 -6.17 -26.84 -7.48
N GLN A 52 -6.63 -25.61 -7.21
CA GLN A 52 -7.63 -24.93 -8.04
C GLN A 52 -7.09 -24.59 -9.45
N LEU A 53 -5.78 -24.29 -9.56
CA LEU A 53 -5.07 -24.08 -10.83
C LEU A 53 -5.02 -25.34 -11.72
N LEU A 54 -4.87 -26.52 -11.12
CA LEU A 54 -4.74 -27.80 -11.82
C LEU A 54 -6.08 -28.54 -12.01
N HIS A 55 -7.21 -27.84 -11.87
CA HIS A 55 -8.53 -28.47 -12.00
C HIS A 55 -8.70 -29.08 -13.41
N ARG A 56 -9.11 -30.36 -13.46
CA ARG A 56 -9.22 -31.16 -14.71
C ARG A 56 -10.25 -30.62 -15.70
N ASP A 57 -11.23 -29.87 -15.22
CA ASP A 57 -12.32 -29.29 -16.03
C ASP A 57 -11.97 -27.84 -16.43
N PRO A 58 -11.69 -27.56 -17.71
CA PRO A 58 -11.27 -26.23 -18.19
C PRO A 58 -12.34 -25.15 -18.01
N GLN A 59 -13.63 -25.51 -17.95
CA GLN A 59 -14.72 -24.55 -17.79
C GLN A 59 -14.88 -24.04 -16.35
N LYS A 60 -14.21 -24.69 -15.39
CA LYS A 60 -14.23 -24.30 -13.97
C LYS A 60 -12.94 -23.59 -13.54
N ARG A 61 -12.00 -23.35 -14.46
CA ARG A 61 -10.78 -22.59 -14.19
C ARG A 61 -11.08 -21.09 -14.18
N PRO A 62 -10.71 -20.34 -13.13
CA PRO A 62 -10.85 -18.90 -13.14
C PRO A 62 -9.94 -18.26 -14.22
N PRO A 63 -10.29 -17.09 -14.78
CA PRO A 63 -9.47 -16.39 -15.77
C PRO A 63 -8.08 -16.02 -15.24
N ALA A 64 -7.05 -16.10 -16.10
CA ALA A 64 -5.65 -15.85 -15.74
C ALA A 64 -5.39 -14.51 -15.01
N HIS A 65 -6.14 -13.45 -15.34
CA HIS A 65 -6.01 -12.15 -14.67
C HIS A 65 -6.60 -12.12 -13.24
N GLN A 66 -7.64 -12.91 -12.96
CA GLN A 66 -8.16 -13.10 -11.61
C GLN A 66 -7.20 -13.96 -10.78
N ILE A 67 -6.58 -14.96 -11.42
CA ILE A 67 -5.53 -15.79 -10.83
C ILE A 67 -4.33 -14.94 -10.42
N VAL A 68 -3.84 -14.07 -11.30
CA VAL A 68 -2.77 -13.11 -10.99
C VAL A 68 -3.18 -12.23 -9.82
N LYS A 69 -4.38 -11.63 -9.80
CA LYS A 69 -4.85 -10.82 -8.66
C LYS A 69 -4.93 -11.60 -7.33
N THR A 70 -5.19 -12.91 -7.38
CA THR A 70 -5.34 -13.76 -6.18
C THR A 70 -3.98 -14.19 -5.61
N ILE A 71 -2.99 -14.44 -6.48
CA ILE A 71 -1.65 -14.90 -6.09
C ILE A 71 -0.67 -13.72 -5.95
N GLN A 72 -0.96 -12.57 -6.56
CA GLN A 72 -0.13 -11.36 -6.52
C GLN A 72 0.16 -10.88 -5.08
N PRO A 73 -0.77 -10.88 -4.10
CA PRO A 73 -0.44 -10.57 -2.71
C PRO A 73 0.50 -11.59 -2.05
N LEU A 74 0.43 -12.86 -2.46
CA LEU A 74 1.27 -13.96 -1.95
C LEU A 74 2.68 -13.96 -2.58
N LEU A 75 2.81 -13.49 -3.83
CA LEU A 75 4.07 -13.29 -4.56
C LEU A 75 4.77 -11.98 -4.19
N LEU A 76 3.99 -10.92 -3.97
CA LEU A 76 4.46 -9.59 -3.55
C LEU A 76 4.74 -9.50 -2.05
N GLY A 77 4.64 -10.62 -1.32
CA GLY A 77 5.19 -10.76 0.04
C GLY A 77 6.68 -10.39 0.14
N ASP A 78 7.38 -10.34 -1.00
CA ASP A 78 8.76 -9.85 -1.14
C ASP A 78 8.91 -8.38 -1.59
N ILE A 79 7.85 -7.56 -1.54
CA ILE A 79 8.03 -6.09 -1.47
C ILE A 79 8.42 -5.64 -0.03
N GLU A 80 9.26 -6.43 0.67
CA GLU A 80 10.07 -5.90 1.78
C GLU A 80 11.08 -4.84 1.28
N GLY A 81 11.27 -4.72 -0.04
CA GLY A 81 12.16 -3.75 -0.68
C GLY A 81 11.64 -2.30 -0.73
N TYR A 82 10.33 -2.07 -0.63
CA TYR A 82 9.71 -0.74 -0.80
C TYR A 82 8.83 -0.26 0.36
N ARG A 83 8.65 -1.07 1.42
CA ARG A 83 8.30 -0.51 2.72
C ARG A 83 9.52 0.23 3.23
N GLY A 84 9.55 1.55 2.98
CA GLY A 84 10.49 2.47 3.61
C GLY A 84 10.68 2.04 5.06
N LYS A 85 11.94 1.90 5.47
CA LYS A 85 12.41 1.29 6.73
C LYS A 85 11.90 1.97 8.01
N ASP A 86 10.92 2.85 7.87
CA ASP A 86 10.37 3.74 8.85
C ASP A 86 8.85 3.59 8.91
N ASN A 87 8.35 2.64 9.71
CA ASN A 87 7.00 2.68 10.29
C ASN A 87 6.89 3.90 11.22
N LYS A 88 6.90 5.10 10.65
CA LYS A 88 6.36 6.30 11.27
C LYS A 88 4.90 6.34 10.85
N LYS A 89 4.01 6.76 11.75
CA LYS A 89 2.63 7.07 11.40
C LYS A 89 2.62 7.93 10.12
N PRO A 90 1.69 7.71 9.19
CA PRO A 90 1.37 8.75 8.24
C PRO A 90 1.13 10.06 9.00
N PRO A 91 1.82 11.17 8.68
CA PRO A 91 1.38 12.45 9.19
C PRO A 91 -0.08 12.68 8.78
N LEU A 92 -0.93 13.18 9.68
CA LEU A 92 -2.33 13.60 9.41
C LEU A 92 -3.47 12.58 9.60
N GLY A 93 -3.29 11.48 10.34
CA GLY A 93 -4.43 10.61 10.71
C GLY A 93 -5.12 9.89 9.53
N ILE A 94 -4.56 10.03 8.33
CA ILE A 94 -4.99 9.35 7.12
C ILE A 94 -4.63 7.86 7.28
N SER A 95 -5.59 6.96 7.08
CA SER A 95 -5.39 5.52 7.27
C SER A 95 -4.16 5.02 6.49
N ASP A 96 -3.49 3.98 7.00
CA ASP A 96 -2.30 3.38 6.39
C ASP A 96 -2.48 3.01 4.90
N GLY A 97 -3.74 2.87 4.44
CA GLY A 97 -4.12 2.63 3.04
C GLY A 97 -3.91 3.80 2.07
N PHE A 98 -3.88 5.05 2.56
CA PHE A 98 -3.65 6.22 1.71
C PHE A 98 -2.16 6.44 1.41
N TYR A 99 -1.28 6.06 2.34
CA TYR A 99 0.18 6.14 2.13
C TYR A 99 0.74 4.94 1.38
N SER A 100 0.04 3.80 1.39
CA SER A 100 0.45 2.64 0.59
C SER A 100 0.27 2.85 -0.91
N ASN A 101 -0.56 3.82 -1.30
CA ASN A 101 -0.66 4.29 -2.68
C ASN A 101 0.16 5.56 -2.84
N PHE A 102 1.48 5.48 -2.65
CA PHE A 102 2.35 6.35 -3.43
C PHE A 102 1.97 6.08 -4.88
N ILE A 103 1.35 7.06 -5.54
CA ILE A 103 1.30 7.07 -6.99
C ILE A 103 2.76 7.24 -7.44
N LEU A 104 3.44 6.10 -7.56
CA LEU A 104 4.33 5.92 -8.67
C LEU A 104 3.40 6.01 -9.87
N GLU A 105 3.36 7.16 -10.52
CA GLU A 105 2.73 7.33 -11.84
C GLU A 105 3.60 6.60 -12.88
N PHE A 106 3.88 5.33 -12.59
CA PHE A 106 4.62 4.39 -13.40
C PHE A 106 3.79 3.14 -13.75
N GLU A 107 2.58 2.92 -13.25
CA GLU A 107 1.73 1.76 -13.58
C GLU A 107 0.31 2.18 -14.03
N PRO A 108 -0.33 1.43 -14.95
CA PRO A 108 -0.51 1.89 -16.31
C PRO A 108 -1.94 1.68 -16.85
N GLU A 109 -2.89 2.47 -16.39
CA GLU A 109 -4.16 2.68 -17.13
C GLU A 109 -4.41 4.18 -17.43
N ASP A 110 -3.89 5.09 -16.57
CA ASP A 110 -4.09 6.54 -16.71
C ASP A 110 -2.85 7.33 -17.19
N ILE A 111 -1.70 6.68 -17.41
CA ILE A 111 -0.42 7.36 -17.72
C ILE A 111 -0.25 7.68 -19.21
N ILE A 112 -1.32 8.00 -19.93
CA ILE A 112 -1.20 8.90 -21.07
C ILE A 112 -2.30 9.95 -20.90
N PRO A 113 -2.04 11.00 -20.11
CA PRO A 113 -3.00 12.08 -19.99
C PRO A 113 -3.18 12.72 -21.35
N GLU A 114 -4.40 13.21 -21.56
CA GLU A 114 -4.85 13.78 -22.80
C GLU A 114 -3.80 14.73 -23.39
N PRO A 115 -3.59 14.66 -24.70
CA PRO A 115 -2.65 15.54 -25.33
C PRO A 115 -3.03 17.00 -25.04
N PHE A 116 -2.03 17.80 -24.65
CA PHE A 116 -2.24 19.21 -24.33
C PHE A 116 -3.04 19.90 -25.42
N SER A 117 -4.02 20.71 -25.01
CA SER A 117 -4.86 21.55 -25.88
C SER A 117 -4.09 22.60 -26.69
N ASN A 118 -2.78 22.74 -26.48
CA ASN A 118 -1.94 23.74 -27.14
C ASN A 118 -1.01 23.16 -28.22
N GLY A 119 -1.09 21.87 -28.53
CA GLY A 119 -0.46 21.27 -29.73
C GLY A 119 -1.45 21.24 -30.89
N SER A 120 -0.98 21.45 -32.12
CA SER A 120 -1.78 21.17 -33.33
C SER A 120 -2.38 19.76 -33.26
N HIS A 121 -3.56 19.56 -33.85
CA HIS A 121 -4.26 18.25 -33.89
C HIS A 121 -3.31 17.08 -34.24
N ASP A 122 -2.31 17.33 -35.08
CA ASP A 122 -1.28 16.37 -35.52
C ASP A 122 -0.44 15.78 -34.37
N TYR A 123 -0.21 16.51 -33.28
CA TYR A 123 0.59 16.01 -32.14
C TYR A 123 -0.19 15.08 -31.21
N LYS A 124 -1.49 15.36 -31.04
CA LYS A 124 -2.41 14.57 -30.22
C LYS A 124 -2.47 13.13 -30.70
N ASP A 125 -2.65 12.96 -31.99
CA ASP A 125 -2.81 11.66 -32.66
C ASP A 125 -1.52 10.84 -32.65
N VAL A 126 -0.36 11.49 -32.60
CA VAL A 126 0.94 10.81 -32.62
C VAL A 126 1.31 10.27 -31.23
N ILE A 127 1.00 11.00 -30.16
CA ILE A 127 1.12 10.47 -28.78
C ILE A 127 0.16 9.30 -28.57
N GLU A 128 -1.08 9.42 -29.05
CA GLU A 128 -2.07 8.35 -28.89
C GLU A 128 -1.66 7.10 -29.69
N ARG A 129 -1.06 7.25 -30.87
CA ARG A 129 -0.44 6.12 -31.58
C ARG A 129 0.71 5.50 -30.80
N PHE A 130 1.60 6.31 -30.20
CA PHE A 130 2.64 5.78 -29.31
C PHE A 130 2.03 5.01 -28.13
N ARG A 131 0.99 5.54 -27.50
CA ARG A 131 0.28 4.90 -26.39
C ARG A 131 -0.17 3.50 -26.73
N ILE A 132 -0.89 3.37 -27.84
CA ILE A 132 -1.46 2.11 -28.28
C ILE A 132 -0.35 1.08 -28.48
N GLU A 133 0.72 1.45 -29.18
CA GLU A 133 1.86 0.57 -29.43
C GLU A 133 2.64 0.23 -28.15
N PHE A 134 2.76 1.19 -27.22
CA PHE A 134 3.39 1.01 -25.91
C PHE A 134 2.60 0.00 -25.05
N GLN A 135 1.29 0.19 -24.93
CA GLN A 135 0.40 -0.68 -24.16
C GLN A 135 0.33 -2.09 -24.76
N ALA A 136 0.36 -2.19 -26.09
CA ALA A 136 0.46 -3.46 -26.80
C ALA A 136 1.84 -4.13 -26.69
N ARG A 137 2.79 -3.54 -25.95
CA ARG A 137 4.19 -3.98 -25.81
C ARG A 137 4.92 -4.15 -27.16
N ARG A 138 4.54 -3.38 -28.18
CA ARG A 138 5.17 -3.40 -29.50
C ARG A 138 6.34 -2.42 -29.54
N GLY A 139 7.40 -2.76 -28.80
CA GLY A 139 8.55 -1.89 -28.56
C GLY A 139 9.17 -1.25 -29.79
N ASN A 140 9.35 -2.02 -30.87
CA ASN A 140 9.93 -1.53 -32.12
C ASN A 140 9.04 -0.49 -32.82
N ALA A 141 7.71 -0.65 -32.77
CA ALA A 141 6.77 0.31 -33.36
C ALA A 141 6.71 1.60 -32.53
N ALA A 142 6.60 1.47 -31.21
CA ALA A 142 6.66 2.57 -30.26
C ALA A 142 7.97 3.38 -30.39
N TRP A 143 9.11 2.68 -30.52
CA TRP A 143 10.42 3.31 -30.71
C TRP A 143 10.55 4.07 -32.04
N LYS A 144 9.99 3.52 -33.13
CA LYS A 144 9.96 4.22 -34.44
C LYS A 144 9.14 5.51 -34.36
N ILE A 145 8.00 5.48 -33.68
CA ILE A 145 7.14 6.66 -33.49
C ILE A 145 7.91 7.76 -32.76
N LEU A 146 8.55 7.45 -31.62
CA LEU A 146 9.31 8.41 -30.81
C LEU A 146 10.54 8.99 -31.51
N ASN A 147 11.08 8.29 -32.51
CA ASN A 147 12.24 8.75 -33.29
C ASN A 147 11.86 9.39 -34.64
N SER A 148 10.57 9.60 -34.89
CA SER A 148 10.12 10.38 -36.04
C SER A 148 10.49 11.87 -35.92
N LYS A 149 10.52 12.58 -37.06
CA LYS A 149 10.77 14.03 -37.10
C LYS A 149 9.75 14.83 -36.27
N GLN A 150 8.53 14.31 -36.11
CA GLN A 150 7.49 14.96 -35.32
C GLN A 150 7.83 15.06 -33.83
N PHE A 151 8.73 14.20 -33.32
CA PHE A 151 9.22 14.24 -31.94
C PHE A 151 10.59 14.94 -31.77
N SER A 152 11.21 15.42 -32.86
CA SER A 152 12.52 16.05 -32.75
C SER A 152 12.43 17.33 -31.92
N ASN A 153 13.28 17.44 -30.89
CA ASN A 153 13.37 18.55 -29.94
C ASN A 153 12.22 18.71 -28.93
N LEU A 154 11.36 17.70 -28.77
CA LEU A 154 10.32 17.73 -27.74
C LEU A 154 10.82 17.15 -26.41
N PRO A 155 10.66 17.86 -25.28
CA PRO A 155 10.99 17.33 -23.95
C PRO A 155 10.28 15.99 -23.66
N GLN A 156 9.04 15.83 -24.16
CA GLN A 156 8.22 14.64 -23.99
C GLN A 156 8.81 13.41 -24.66
N LYS A 157 9.60 13.57 -25.74
CA LYS A 157 10.32 12.44 -26.36
C LYS A 157 11.21 11.77 -25.32
N HIS A 158 11.96 12.58 -24.56
CA HIS A 158 12.84 12.07 -23.51
C HIS A 158 12.04 11.46 -22.36
N PHE A 159 10.89 12.04 -21.98
CA PHE A 159 9.99 11.41 -21.01
C PHE A 159 9.57 9.99 -21.41
N TYR A 160 9.08 9.82 -22.64
CA TYR A 160 8.61 8.53 -23.14
C TYR A 160 9.76 7.54 -23.40
N HIS A 161 10.92 8.01 -23.84
CA HIS A 161 12.14 7.18 -23.87
C HIS A 161 12.46 6.63 -22.47
N GLY A 162 12.37 7.49 -21.45
CA GLY A 162 12.59 7.07 -20.07
C GLY A 162 11.61 5.98 -19.64
N LEU A 163 10.32 6.15 -19.97
CA LEU A 163 9.28 5.17 -19.68
C LEU A 163 9.51 3.82 -20.37
N MET A 164 9.95 3.84 -21.64
CA MET A 164 10.28 2.64 -22.43
C MET A 164 11.39 1.81 -21.78
N TYR A 165 12.45 2.46 -21.30
CA TYR A 165 13.54 1.77 -20.58
C TYR A 165 13.13 1.31 -19.20
N TYR A 166 12.34 2.10 -18.47
CA TYR A 166 11.86 1.75 -17.14
C TYR A 166 10.96 0.50 -17.16
N LYS A 167 10.13 0.35 -18.20
CA LYS A 167 9.24 -0.81 -18.38
C LYS A 167 9.84 -1.96 -19.17
N GLY A 168 11.00 -1.75 -19.80
CA GLY A 168 11.61 -2.76 -20.65
C GLY A 168 10.79 -3.10 -21.91
N VAL A 169 10.10 -2.11 -22.50
CA VAL A 169 9.16 -2.35 -23.62
C VAL A 169 9.87 -2.48 -24.98
N TYR A 170 11.00 -1.80 -25.16
CA TYR A 170 11.81 -1.88 -26.41
C TYR A 170 13.11 -2.67 -26.25
N GLN A 171 13.69 -2.63 -25.06
CA GLN A 171 14.88 -3.39 -24.66
C GLN A 171 14.66 -3.88 -23.23
N ASP A 172 15.60 -4.65 -22.70
CA ASP A 172 15.59 -5.02 -21.28
C ASP A 172 15.46 -3.78 -20.40
N GLN A 173 14.82 -3.97 -19.24
CA GLN A 173 14.63 -2.91 -18.27
C GLN A 173 15.97 -2.30 -17.87
N ASP A 174 16.10 -0.98 -18.06
CA ASP A 174 17.31 -0.22 -17.77
C ASP A 174 16.94 1.06 -17.03
N THR A 175 16.93 0.98 -15.70
CA THR A 175 16.54 2.11 -14.85
C THR A 175 17.48 3.29 -15.04
N LYS A 176 18.79 3.05 -15.23
CA LYS A 176 19.80 4.11 -15.40
C LYS A 176 19.55 4.94 -16.65
N LYS A 177 19.31 4.29 -17.80
CA LYS A 177 18.93 5.00 -19.02
C LYS A 177 17.59 5.70 -18.88
N ALA A 178 16.64 5.11 -18.14
CA ALA A 178 15.36 5.75 -17.87
C ALA A 178 15.55 7.11 -17.17
N LEU A 179 16.40 7.13 -16.14
CA LEU A 179 16.73 8.33 -15.39
C LEU A 179 17.44 9.38 -16.24
N GLU A 180 18.45 8.99 -17.02
CA GLU A 180 19.17 9.91 -17.91
C GLU A 180 18.20 10.61 -18.89
N HIS A 181 17.20 9.87 -19.37
CA HIS A 181 16.16 10.42 -20.22
C HIS A 181 15.19 11.34 -19.47
N TRP A 182 14.75 10.97 -18.26
CA TRP A 182 13.91 11.88 -17.46
C TRP A 182 14.63 13.14 -17.00
N LEU A 183 15.93 13.08 -16.66
CA LEU A 183 16.70 14.28 -16.33
C LEU A 183 16.76 15.23 -17.52
N LYS A 184 17.06 14.73 -18.72
CA LYS A 184 17.03 15.54 -19.95
C LYS A 184 15.67 16.18 -20.19
N ALA A 185 14.58 15.41 -20.02
CA ALA A 185 13.23 15.94 -20.17
C ALA A 185 12.90 16.99 -19.11
N ALA A 186 13.30 16.77 -17.86
CA ALA A 186 13.05 17.64 -16.72
C ALA A 186 13.82 18.96 -16.82
N ASP A 187 15.07 18.91 -17.29
CA ASP A 187 15.91 20.08 -17.59
C ASP A 187 15.32 20.93 -18.71
N LEU A 188 14.63 20.30 -19.67
CA LEU A 188 13.87 20.96 -20.73
C LEU A 188 12.47 21.44 -20.28
N GLY A 189 12.15 21.33 -18.99
CA GLY A 189 10.90 21.85 -18.44
C GLY A 189 9.69 20.91 -18.51
N GLU A 190 9.88 19.62 -18.81
CA GLU A 190 8.76 18.67 -18.90
C GLU A 190 8.18 18.37 -17.50
N PRO A 191 6.91 18.75 -17.22
CA PRO A 191 6.36 18.70 -15.86
C PRO A 191 6.34 17.32 -15.20
N LYS A 192 6.09 16.24 -15.96
CA LYS A 192 6.01 14.88 -15.42
C LYS A 192 7.39 14.31 -15.11
N SER A 193 8.38 14.65 -15.93
CA SER A 193 9.77 14.27 -15.69
C SER A 193 10.29 14.98 -14.45
N GLN A 194 10.01 16.27 -14.29
CA GLN A 194 10.34 16.99 -13.05
C GLN A 194 9.70 16.31 -11.82
N HIS A 195 8.45 15.89 -11.91
CA HIS A 195 7.80 15.10 -10.86
C HIS A 195 8.51 13.77 -10.59
N ASN A 196 8.75 12.98 -11.64
CA ASN A 196 9.35 11.65 -11.55
C ASN A 196 10.77 11.72 -10.97
N ILE A 197 11.54 12.75 -11.31
CA ILE A 197 12.84 12.99 -10.69
C ILE A 197 12.68 13.33 -9.20
N GLY A 198 11.69 14.16 -8.83
CA GLY A 198 11.35 14.40 -7.43
C GLY A 198 11.05 13.10 -6.66
N LEU A 199 10.23 12.21 -7.23
CA LEU A 199 9.94 10.88 -6.68
C LEU A 199 11.19 10.00 -6.57
N CYS A 200 12.08 10.04 -7.57
CA CYS A 200 13.34 9.28 -7.53
C CYS A 200 14.20 9.71 -6.34
N TYR A 201 14.32 11.02 -6.11
CA TYR A 201 15.04 11.58 -4.97
C TYR A 201 14.35 11.32 -3.62
N GLU A 202 13.02 11.24 -3.58
CA GLU A 202 12.30 10.96 -2.34
C GLU A 202 12.33 9.47 -1.95
N LEU A 203 12.10 8.59 -2.93
CA LEU A 203 11.82 7.17 -2.72
C LEU A 203 12.98 6.24 -3.13
N GLY A 204 14.02 6.76 -3.78
CA GLY A 204 15.18 5.99 -4.23
C GLY A 204 14.86 4.95 -5.31
N LEU A 205 13.88 5.24 -6.18
CA LEU A 205 13.34 4.35 -7.23
C LEU A 205 14.39 3.91 -8.23
N GLY A 206 14.96 2.71 -8.01
CA GLY A 206 16.04 2.17 -8.83
C GLY A 206 17.42 2.76 -8.52
N PHE A 207 17.50 3.70 -7.57
CA PHE A 207 18.69 4.47 -7.22
C PHE A 207 18.70 4.77 -5.72
N LYS A 208 18.85 3.76 -4.87
CA LYS A 208 18.84 3.94 -3.40
C LYS A 208 19.90 4.92 -2.89
N GLU A 209 20.95 5.15 -3.68
CA GLU A 209 22.02 6.12 -3.39
C GLU A 209 21.58 7.57 -3.63
N TRP A 210 20.45 7.78 -4.32
CA TRP A 210 19.93 9.09 -4.71
C TRP A 210 18.83 9.59 -3.77
N THR A 211 18.65 9.00 -2.59
CA THR A 211 17.65 9.54 -1.67
C THR A 211 18.12 10.88 -1.10
N ASP A 212 17.53 11.99 -1.54
CA ASP A 212 17.84 13.35 -1.10
C ASP A 212 16.54 14.19 -1.02
N PRO A 213 16.05 14.51 0.19
CA PRO A 213 14.83 15.29 0.34
C PRO A 213 14.96 16.73 -0.16
N GLU A 214 16.16 17.32 -0.16
CA GLU A 214 16.35 18.69 -0.66
C GLU A 214 16.28 18.73 -2.19
N GLU A 215 16.87 17.74 -2.86
CA GLU A 215 16.71 17.61 -4.32
C GLU A 215 15.27 17.26 -4.71
N ALA A 216 14.61 16.36 -3.98
CA ALA A 216 13.18 16.09 -4.19
C ALA A 216 12.34 17.37 -4.13
N GLN A 217 12.58 18.21 -3.12
CA GLN A 217 11.91 19.49 -2.95
C GLN A 217 12.15 20.44 -4.14
N LYS A 218 13.39 20.55 -4.62
CA LYS A 218 13.73 21.38 -5.79
C LYS A 218 12.98 20.94 -7.04
N TRP A 219 12.92 19.63 -7.29
CA TRP A 219 12.27 19.08 -8.47
C TRP A 219 10.75 19.19 -8.42
N TYR A 220 10.13 18.91 -7.27
CA TYR A 220 8.69 19.11 -7.11
C TYR A 220 8.29 20.58 -7.26
N THR A 221 9.08 21.53 -6.74
CA THR A 221 8.84 22.97 -6.90
C THR A 221 8.80 23.40 -8.37
N LYS A 222 9.60 22.76 -9.25
CA LYS A 222 9.61 23.07 -10.69
C LYS A 222 8.36 22.56 -11.41
N SER A 223 7.76 21.47 -10.93
CA SER A 223 6.63 20.82 -11.59
C SER A 223 5.30 21.52 -11.21
N PRO A 224 4.55 22.09 -12.17
CA PRO A 224 3.28 22.76 -11.89
C PRO A 224 2.13 21.80 -11.55
N LEU A 225 2.34 20.48 -11.64
CA LEU A 225 1.28 19.48 -11.54
C LEU A 225 0.72 19.38 -10.12
N SER A 226 -0.59 19.19 -10.02
CA SER A 226 -1.30 19.14 -8.74
C SER A 226 -0.78 18.02 -7.81
N TYR A 227 -0.40 16.87 -8.37
CA TYR A 227 0.21 15.77 -7.61
C TYR A 227 1.65 16.07 -7.15
N SER A 228 2.41 16.88 -7.90
CA SER A 228 3.74 17.34 -7.46
C SER A 228 3.63 18.30 -6.30
N LYS A 229 2.65 19.20 -6.35
CA LYS A 229 2.32 20.12 -5.25
C LYS A 229 1.86 19.34 -4.01
N TRP A 230 1.04 18.30 -4.19
CA TRP A 230 0.65 17.40 -3.10
C TRP A 230 1.87 16.71 -2.48
N ASN A 231 2.74 16.07 -3.28
CA ASN A 231 3.97 15.44 -2.79
C ASN A 231 4.88 16.42 -2.06
N LEU A 232 5.07 17.62 -2.62
CA LEU A 232 5.83 18.69 -1.97
C LEU A 232 5.21 19.06 -0.62
N GLY A 233 3.90 19.25 -0.55
CA GLY A 233 3.19 19.51 0.70
C GLY A 233 3.42 18.42 1.74
N MET A 234 3.34 17.15 1.34
CA MET A 234 3.61 16.01 2.22
C MET A 234 5.07 15.99 2.71
N LEU A 235 6.03 16.27 1.83
CA LEU A 235 7.45 16.36 2.16
C LEU A 235 7.71 17.50 3.17
N LEU A 236 7.10 18.67 2.96
CA LEU A 236 7.23 19.80 3.88
C LEU A 236 6.60 19.51 5.25
N VAL A 237 5.45 18.83 5.31
CA VAL A 237 4.85 18.36 6.57
C VAL A 237 5.80 17.43 7.31
N LYS A 238 6.41 16.47 6.60
CA LYS A 238 7.40 15.56 7.19
C LYS A 238 8.59 16.31 7.78
N CYS A 239 9.15 17.29 7.05
CA CYS A 239 10.22 18.16 7.54
C CYS A 239 9.76 19.03 8.73
N ALA A 240 8.53 19.56 8.69
CA ALA A 240 7.95 20.37 9.75
C ALA A 240 7.89 19.59 11.07
N LEU A 241 7.51 18.31 11.00
CA LEU A 241 7.44 17.42 12.16
C LEU A 241 8.80 17.10 12.79
N GLU A 242 9.89 17.22 12.03
CA GLU A 242 11.26 17.04 12.52
C GLU A 242 11.92 18.35 12.97
N SER A 243 11.38 19.49 12.53
CA SER A 243 11.82 20.83 12.90
C SER A 243 11.12 21.37 14.16
N THR A 244 11.60 22.50 14.69
CA THR A 244 11.06 23.18 15.88
C THR A 244 10.97 24.69 15.66
N GLY A 245 10.16 25.38 16.47
CA GLY A 245 10.08 26.84 16.48
C GLY A 245 9.51 27.42 15.18
N GLU A 246 10.09 28.52 14.71
CA GLU A 246 9.57 29.29 13.57
C GLU A 246 9.67 28.52 12.24
N GLN A 247 10.74 27.73 12.04
CA GLN A 247 10.90 26.91 10.86
C GLN A 247 9.76 25.90 10.70
N ARG A 248 9.32 25.30 11.81
CA ARG A 248 8.17 24.38 11.81
C ARG A 248 6.90 25.07 11.32
N LYS A 249 6.62 26.26 11.83
CA LYS A 249 5.42 27.02 11.45
C LYS A 249 5.45 27.36 9.96
N LYS A 250 6.58 27.89 9.49
CA LYS A 250 6.79 28.22 8.08
C LYS A 250 6.53 27.03 7.15
N LEU A 251 7.12 25.86 7.46
CA LEU A 251 6.92 24.64 6.66
C LEU A 251 5.46 24.18 6.64
N PHE A 252 4.75 24.28 7.77
CA PHE A 252 3.32 23.96 7.80
C PHE A 252 2.49 24.93 6.97
N GLU A 253 2.73 26.25 7.06
CA GLU A 253 2.02 27.23 6.25
C GLU A 253 2.28 27.03 4.75
N GLU A 254 3.53 26.79 4.35
CA GLU A 254 3.87 26.45 2.96
C GLU A 254 3.14 25.18 2.49
N SER A 255 3.07 24.14 3.33
CA SER A 255 2.35 22.91 2.98
C SER A 255 0.84 23.14 2.80
N LYS A 256 0.22 24.00 3.62
CA LYS A 256 -1.21 24.33 3.50
C LYS A 256 -1.51 24.98 2.17
N LEU A 257 -0.68 25.94 1.75
CA LEU A 257 -0.84 26.62 0.46
C LEU A 257 -0.73 25.63 -0.70
N LEU A 258 0.23 24.71 -0.64
CA LEU A 258 0.41 23.67 -1.67
C LEU A 258 -0.78 22.71 -1.75
N PHE A 259 -1.33 22.28 -0.62
CA PHE A 259 -2.53 21.43 -0.62
C PHE A 259 -3.73 22.16 -1.19
N LEU A 260 -3.94 23.43 -0.80
CA LEU A 260 -5.06 24.23 -1.32
C LEU A 260 -4.97 24.39 -2.84
N ASP A 261 -3.79 24.74 -3.37
CA ASP A 261 -3.55 24.87 -4.80
C ASP A 261 -3.71 23.54 -5.55
N ALA A 262 -3.18 22.43 -5.00
CA ALA A 262 -3.39 21.10 -5.57
C ALA A 262 -4.88 20.72 -5.61
N ALA A 263 -5.63 21.00 -4.55
CA ALA A 263 -7.04 20.71 -4.45
C ALA A 263 -7.89 21.59 -5.39
N GLU A 264 -7.53 22.85 -5.59
CA GLU A 264 -8.19 23.72 -6.58
C GLU A 264 -8.00 23.22 -8.02
N GLN A 265 -6.88 22.54 -8.30
CA GLN A 265 -6.64 21.85 -9.57
C GLN A 265 -7.30 20.46 -9.65
N GLY A 266 -8.16 20.09 -8.69
CA GLY A 266 -8.88 18.81 -8.72
C GLY A 266 -8.13 17.61 -8.12
N ASN A 267 -7.02 17.83 -7.40
CA ASN A 267 -6.30 16.72 -6.78
C ASN A 267 -7.08 16.13 -5.59
N VAL A 268 -7.62 14.93 -5.78
CA VAL A 268 -8.43 14.22 -4.78
C VAL A 268 -7.68 13.90 -3.49
N TYR A 269 -6.36 13.67 -3.55
CA TYR A 269 -5.54 13.41 -2.36
C TYR A 269 -5.30 14.68 -1.54
N ALA A 270 -5.14 15.82 -2.20
CA ALA A 270 -5.05 17.10 -1.51
C ALA A 270 -6.39 17.47 -0.86
N MET A 271 -7.51 17.26 -1.57
CA MET A 271 -8.85 17.46 -1.01
C MET A 271 -9.08 16.60 0.24
N SER A 272 -8.68 15.32 0.21
CA SER A 272 -8.86 14.42 1.35
C SER A 272 -8.02 14.84 2.56
N VAL A 273 -6.75 15.24 2.35
CA VAL A 273 -5.87 15.77 3.40
C VAL A 273 -6.48 17.02 4.05
N ILE A 274 -6.99 17.95 3.24
CA ILE A 274 -7.61 19.18 3.75
C ILE A 274 -8.86 18.86 4.56
N ALA A 275 -9.74 17.99 4.05
CA ALA A 275 -10.97 17.61 4.72
C ALA A 275 -10.70 16.91 6.07
N GLU A 276 -9.86 15.88 6.08
CA GLU A 276 -9.41 15.18 7.30
C GLU A 276 -8.76 16.13 8.29
N SER A 277 -7.92 17.04 7.82
CA SER A 277 -7.25 17.98 8.70
C SER A 277 -8.22 18.99 9.32
N TYR A 278 -9.23 19.49 8.60
CA TYR A 278 -10.26 20.33 9.21
C TYR A 278 -11.10 19.54 10.23
N ASN A 279 -11.26 18.23 10.03
CA ASN A 279 -11.99 17.37 10.94
C ASN A 279 -11.26 17.15 12.28
N VAL A 280 -9.95 16.90 12.22
CA VAL A 280 -9.12 16.54 13.40
C VAL A 280 -8.42 17.75 14.02
N GLY A 281 -8.06 18.75 13.22
CA GLY A 281 -7.34 19.95 13.65
C GLY A 281 -5.80 19.83 13.59
N GLU A 282 -5.24 18.94 12.77
CA GLU A 282 -3.79 18.67 12.77
C GLU A 282 -2.95 19.65 11.93
N LEU A 283 -3.42 20.07 10.76
CA LEU A 283 -2.74 21.04 9.87
C LEU A 283 -3.51 22.36 9.78
N PHE A 284 -4.81 22.29 9.60
CA PHE A 284 -5.76 23.40 9.69
C PHE A 284 -6.41 23.41 11.07
N GLU A 285 -6.83 24.60 11.53
CA GLU A 285 -7.67 24.69 12.72
C GLU A 285 -8.96 23.91 12.50
N LYS A 286 -9.40 23.20 13.54
CA LYS A 286 -10.55 22.31 13.46
C LYS A 286 -11.82 23.09 13.09
N ASP A 287 -12.44 22.71 11.97
CA ASP A 287 -13.64 23.34 11.43
C ASP A 287 -14.45 22.28 10.67
N TYR A 288 -15.48 21.75 11.34
CA TYR A 288 -16.31 20.71 10.75
C TYR A 288 -17.09 21.16 9.52
N LYS A 289 -17.43 22.46 9.40
CA LYS A 289 -18.15 22.97 8.21
C LYS A 289 -17.24 22.96 6.99
N LYS A 290 -15.98 23.39 7.16
CA LYS A 290 -14.98 23.31 6.08
C LYS A 290 -14.62 21.87 5.73
N SER A 291 -14.47 21.00 6.74
CA SER A 291 -14.28 19.55 6.54
C SER A 291 -15.40 18.97 5.68
N PHE A 292 -16.66 19.21 6.07
CA PHE A 292 -17.83 18.75 5.35
C PHE A 292 -17.86 19.27 3.90
N PHE A 293 -17.59 20.56 3.68
CA PHE A 293 -17.50 21.16 2.35
C PHE A 293 -16.45 20.48 1.45
N TRP A 294 -15.26 20.20 1.98
CA TRP A 294 -14.22 19.52 1.20
C TRP A 294 -14.54 18.05 0.94
N PHE A 295 -15.18 17.35 1.88
CA PHE A 295 -15.69 16.01 1.63
C PHE A 295 -16.81 15.99 0.58
N GLN A 296 -17.66 17.02 0.51
CA GLN A 296 -18.64 17.14 -0.57
C GLN A 296 -17.95 17.27 -1.93
N LYS A 297 -16.99 18.19 -2.05
CA LYS A 297 -16.18 18.32 -3.28
C LYS A 297 -15.51 17.03 -3.69
N LEU A 298 -14.95 16.28 -2.75
CA LEU A 298 -14.30 15.00 -3.00
C LEU A 298 -15.30 13.90 -3.40
N ALA A 299 -16.51 13.92 -2.84
CA ALA A 299 -17.58 13.02 -3.25
C ALA A 299 -18.08 13.30 -4.68
N ASP A 300 -18.10 14.56 -5.09
CA ASP A 300 -18.50 14.98 -6.44
C ASP A 300 -17.52 14.48 -7.52
N THR A 301 -16.26 14.18 -7.17
CA THR A 301 -15.30 13.54 -8.09
C THR A 301 -15.50 12.02 -8.20
N GLY A 302 -16.48 11.44 -7.50
CA GLY A 302 -16.73 10.00 -7.47
C GLY A 302 -15.89 9.23 -6.43
N PHE A 303 -15.16 9.92 -5.54
CA PHE A 303 -14.35 9.26 -4.53
C PHE A 303 -15.22 8.75 -3.37
N THR A 304 -15.50 7.45 -3.34
CA THR A 304 -16.52 6.80 -2.48
C THR A 304 -16.25 6.96 -0.99
N PHE A 305 -14.99 6.98 -0.57
CA PHE A 305 -14.58 7.23 0.81
C PHE A 305 -15.17 8.53 1.38
N ALA A 306 -15.33 9.57 0.54
CA ALA A 306 -15.93 10.82 0.99
C ALA A 306 -17.41 10.65 1.35
N LEU A 307 -18.15 9.77 0.68
CA LEU A 307 -19.54 9.47 1.03
C LEU A 307 -19.66 8.88 2.44
N VAL A 308 -18.74 7.99 2.83
CA VAL A 308 -18.69 7.42 4.19
C VAL A 308 -18.41 8.51 5.23
N LYS A 309 -17.50 9.44 4.93
CA LYS A 309 -17.18 10.57 5.81
C LYS A 309 -18.36 11.54 5.95
N LEU A 310 -19.05 11.83 4.85
CA LEU A 310 -20.28 12.64 4.87
C LEU A 310 -21.39 11.94 5.67
N ALA A 311 -21.56 10.62 5.53
CA ALA A 311 -22.51 9.87 6.33
C ALA A 311 -22.21 9.94 7.83
N SER A 312 -20.93 9.83 8.22
CA SER A 312 -20.49 10.04 9.60
C SER A 312 -20.84 11.45 10.09
N ALA A 313 -20.59 12.46 9.26
CA ALA A 313 -20.90 13.85 9.59
C ALA A 313 -22.40 14.08 9.80
N TYR A 314 -23.26 13.50 8.95
CA TYR A 314 -24.71 13.54 9.12
C TYR A 314 -25.19 12.78 10.35
N ASN A 315 -24.58 11.65 10.71
CA ASN A 315 -24.95 10.89 11.91
C ASN A 315 -24.60 11.64 13.22
N GLU A 316 -23.47 12.34 13.22
CA GLU A 316 -22.94 13.01 14.40
C GLU A 316 -23.29 14.51 14.47
N GLY A 317 -23.81 15.09 13.37
CA GLY A 317 -24.09 16.52 13.26
C GLY A 317 -22.81 17.38 13.13
N LEU A 318 -21.77 16.84 12.48
CA LEU A 318 -20.48 17.50 12.34
C LEU A 318 -20.46 18.42 11.12
N GLY A 319 -20.62 19.73 11.35
CA GLY A 319 -20.60 20.73 10.27
C GLY A 319 -21.87 20.78 9.43
N VAL A 320 -22.82 19.90 9.71
CA VAL A 320 -24.14 19.80 9.09
C VAL A 320 -25.17 19.41 10.15
N GLU A 321 -26.45 19.71 9.92
CA GLU A 321 -27.52 19.22 10.80
C GLU A 321 -27.59 17.69 10.78
N LYS A 322 -27.85 17.10 11.95
CA LYS A 322 -27.91 15.65 12.10
C LYS A 322 -29.09 15.06 11.31
N ASP A 323 -28.80 14.08 10.47
CA ASP A 323 -29.77 13.43 9.59
C ASP A 323 -29.36 11.97 9.36
N SER A 324 -29.89 11.06 10.18
CA SER A 324 -29.57 9.62 10.07
C SER A 324 -30.14 8.97 8.80
N GLY A 325 -31.20 9.55 8.21
CA GLY A 325 -31.77 9.11 6.95
C GLY A 325 -30.79 9.32 5.81
N LYS A 326 -30.29 10.56 5.66
CA LYS A 326 -29.25 10.88 4.67
C LYS A 326 -27.96 10.11 4.90
N ALA A 327 -27.55 9.94 6.16
CA ALA A 327 -26.37 9.15 6.48
C ALA A 327 -26.51 7.71 5.96
N LYS A 328 -27.66 7.08 6.16
CA LYS A 328 -27.95 5.74 5.66
C LYS A 328 -27.93 5.69 4.12
N GLU A 329 -28.59 6.63 3.46
CA GLU A 329 -28.59 6.73 1.99
C GLU A 329 -27.17 6.85 1.42
N LEU A 330 -26.31 7.65 2.05
CA LEU A 330 -24.92 7.83 1.63
C LEU A 330 -24.08 6.55 1.82
N ILE A 331 -24.29 5.81 2.92
CA ILE A 331 -23.63 4.51 3.13
C ILE A 331 -24.10 3.49 2.09
N GLU A 332 -25.41 3.42 1.82
CA GLU A 332 -25.95 2.51 0.81
C GLU A 332 -25.43 2.86 -0.59
N LYS A 333 -25.34 4.15 -0.92
CA LYS A 333 -24.73 4.63 -2.16
C LYS A 333 -23.25 4.26 -2.25
N ALA A 334 -22.47 4.42 -1.18
CA ALA A 334 -21.06 4.03 -1.15
C ALA A 334 -20.89 2.50 -1.33
N ALA A 335 -21.75 1.70 -0.70
CA ALA A 335 -21.75 0.25 -0.82
C ALA A 335 -22.06 -0.24 -2.25
N GLN A 336 -22.93 0.46 -2.99
CA GLN A 336 -23.21 0.18 -4.41
C GLN A 336 -21.95 0.31 -5.28
N TYR A 337 -21.02 1.17 -4.90
CA TYR A 337 -19.70 1.28 -5.55
C TYR A 337 -18.65 0.31 -4.99
N ALA A 338 -19.09 -0.71 -4.24
CA ALA A 338 -18.23 -1.69 -3.58
C ALA A 338 -17.21 -1.09 -2.57
N ASP A 339 -17.53 0.06 -1.98
CA ASP A 339 -16.67 0.68 -0.96
C ASP A 339 -16.53 -0.25 0.27
N PRO A 340 -15.30 -0.58 0.69
CA PRO A 340 -15.08 -1.57 1.74
C PRO A 340 -15.54 -1.08 3.11
N ASP A 341 -15.39 0.21 3.42
CA ASP A 341 -15.80 0.78 4.70
C ASP A 341 -17.32 0.84 4.80
N ALA A 342 -18.00 1.24 3.73
CA ALA A 342 -19.46 1.21 3.67
C ALA A 342 -20.01 -0.22 3.83
N ASN A 343 -19.42 -1.20 3.14
CA ASN A 343 -19.82 -2.60 3.24
C ASN A 343 -19.56 -3.19 4.64
N ILE A 344 -18.48 -2.78 5.31
CA ILE A 344 -18.28 -3.12 6.73
C ILE A 344 -19.39 -2.52 7.57
N ILE A 345 -19.68 -1.22 7.44
CA ILE A 345 -20.73 -0.55 8.24
C ILE A 345 -22.06 -1.27 8.08
N LEU A 346 -22.46 -1.63 6.85
CA LEU A 346 -23.68 -2.39 6.61
C LEU A 346 -23.62 -3.80 7.20
N SER A 347 -22.46 -4.47 7.14
CA SER A 347 -22.28 -5.80 7.74
C SER A 347 -22.39 -5.76 9.27
N LEU A 348 -21.90 -4.70 9.92
CA LEU A 348 -21.99 -4.53 11.37
C LEU A 348 -23.43 -4.32 11.87
N ASN A 349 -24.37 -3.94 11.00
CA ASN A 349 -25.79 -3.86 11.32
C ASN A 349 -26.50 -5.23 11.31
N LYS A 350 -25.84 -6.27 10.79
CA LYS A 350 -26.37 -7.64 10.76
C LYS A 350 -25.98 -8.39 12.04
N ILE A 351 -26.59 -9.55 12.26
CA ILE A 351 -26.33 -10.40 13.43
C ILE A 351 -26.02 -11.85 13.03
N GLY A 352 -25.31 -12.57 13.90
CA GLY A 352 -25.01 -14.00 13.73
C GLY A 352 -24.29 -14.33 12.43
N GLU A 353 -24.70 -15.42 11.77
CA GLU A 353 -24.06 -15.89 10.54
C GLU A 353 -24.19 -14.91 9.37
N GLU A 354 -25.29 -14.14 9.28
CA GLU A 354 -25.46 -13.16 8.20
C GLU A 354 -24.39 -12.05 8.24
N ARG A 355 -23.97 -11.66 9.46
CA ARG A 355 -22.85 -10.74 9.68
C ARG A 355 -21.53 -11.36 9.25
N ILE A 356 -21.30 -12.62 9.62
CA ILE A 356 -20.08 -13.36 9.26
C ILE A 356 -19.97 -13.46 7.74
N GLU A 357 -21.01 -13.91 7.04
CA GLU A 357 -21.02 -14.03 5.57
C GLU A 357 -20.77 -12.69 4.89
N SER A 358 -21.36 -11.60 5.41
CA SER A 358 -21.20 -10.27 4.83
C SER A 358 -19.79 -9.72 5.06
N LEU A 359 -19.23 -9.89 6.26
CA LEU A 359 -17.83 -9.52 6.56
C LEU A 359 -16.84 -10.37 5.74
N GLU A 360 -17.14 -11.66 5.53
CA GLU A 360 -16.29 -12.55 4.75
C GLU A 360 -16.17 -12.12 3.29
N LYS A 361 -17.27 -11.64 2.68
CA LYS A 361 -17.22 -11.07 1.32
C LYS A 361 -16.22 -9.91 1.23
N VAL A 362 -16.18 -9.02 2.22
CA VAL A 362 -15.23 -7.89 2.26
C VAL A 362 -13.81 -8.37 2.63
N ALA A 363 -13.67 -9.30 3.57
CA ALA A 363 -12.37 -9.82 4.00
C ALA A 363 -11.62 -10.53 2.86
N ARG A 364 -12.34 -11.23 1.98
CA ARG A 364 -11.80 -11.93 0.81
C ARG A 364 -11.23 -10.98 -0.26
N THR A 365 -11.58 -9.70 -0.26
CA THR A 365 -10.96 -8.71 -1.17
C THR A 365 -9.56 -8.28 -0.72
N GLY A 366 -9.13 -8.71 0.47
CA GLY A 366 -7.84 -8.32 1.07
C GLY A 366 -7.93 -7.14 2.03
N TYR A 367 -9.13 -6.62 2.31
CA TYR A 367 -9.30 -5.49 3.22
C TYR A 367 -9.00 -5.89 4.67
N LEU A 368 -7.88 -5.41 5.20
CA LEU A 368 -7.31 -5.89 6.48
C LEU A 368 -8.23 -5.63 7.68
N MET A 369 -8.98 -4.53 7.68
CA MET A 369 -9.96 -4.24 8.72
C MET A 369 -11.09 -5.27 8.72
N ALA A 370 -11.63 -5.62 7.55
CA ALA A 370 -12.68 -6.64 7.43
C ALA A 370 -12.18 -8.01 7.89
N GLN A 371 -10.94 -8.40 7.52
CA GLN A 371 -10.32 -9.63 8.00
C GLN A 371 -10.22 -9.67 9.53
N THR A 372 -9.87 -8.54 10.15
CA THR A 372 -9.77 -8.43 11.61
C THR A 372 -11.14 -8.56 12.27
N LEU A 373 -12.12 -7.80 11.79
CA LEU A 373 -13.49 -7.81 12.32
C LEU A 373 -14.15 -9.19 12.15
N LEU A 374 -13.91 -9.86 11.01
CA LEU A 374 -14.37 -11.22 10.78
C LEU A 374 -13.74 -12.19 11.79
N GLY A 375 -12.42 -12.11 11.98
CA GLY A 375 -11.72 -12.91 12.97
C GLY A 375 -12.25 -12.70 14.38
N GLU A 376 -12.45 -11.45 14.79
CA GLU A 376 -13.03 -11.10 16.10
C GLU A 376 -14.47 -11.61 16.25
N GLN A 377 -15.30 -11.49 15.21
CA GLN A 377 -16.66 -12.04 15.21
C GLN A 377 -16.66 -13.57 15.34
N LEU A 378 -15.79 -14.27 14.61
CA LEU A 378 -15.64 -15.72 14.72
C LEU A 378 -15.16 -16.15 16.11
N GLN A 379 -14.29 -15.37 16.76
CA GLN A 379 -13.87 -15.64 18.14
C GLN A 379 -15.02 -15.49 19.15
N LEU A 380 -15.91 -14.52 18.92
CA LEU A 380 -17.07 -14.30 19.76
C LEU A 380 -18.07 -15.46 19.64
N GLU A 381 -18.32 -15.95 18.43
CA GLU A 381 -19.31 -17.00 18.17
C GLU A 381 -18.80 -18.42 18.46
N TYR A 382 -17.58 -18.75 18.01
CA TYR A 382 -17.04 -20.12 18.05
C TYR A 382 -15.90 -20.30 19.05
N GLY A 383 -15.48 -19.20 19.69
CA GLY A 383 -14.48 -19.21 20.75
C GLY A 383 -13.10 -18.71 20.31
N LYS A 384 -12.34 -18.27 21.31
CA LYS A 384 -11.05 -17.57 21.14
C LYS A 384 -10.02 -18.30 20.27
N TYR A 385 -10.05 -19.62 20.23
CA TYR A 385 -9.06 -20.45 19.53
C TYR A 385 -9.58 -21.10 18.25
N ASP A 386 -10.74 -20.65 17.75
CA ASP A 386 -11.25 -21.07 16.44
C ASP A 386 -10.19 -20.84 15.35
N GLU A 387 -9.91 -21.88 14.55
CA GLU A 387 -8.82 -21.86 13.57
C GLU A 387 -9.07 -20.88 12.43
N ARG A 388 -10.34 -20.74 12.00
CA ARG A 388 -10.73 -19.77 10.96
C ARG A 388 -10.52 -18.35 11.46
N ALA A 389 -10.90 -18.08 12.71
CA ALA A 389 -10.69 -16.78 13.34
C ALA A 389 -9.19 -16.42 13.39
N LEU A 390 -8.35 -17.36 13.81
CA LEU A 390 -6.89 -17.16 13.87
C LEU A 390 -6.30 -16.93 12.48
N LEU A 391 -6.78 -17.63 11.46
CA LEU A 391 -6.34 -17.46 10.08
C LEU A 391 -6.58 -16.03 9.59
N TRP A 392 -7.80 -15.51 9.76
CA TRP A 392 -8.14 -14.15 9.31
C TRP A 392 -7.38 -13.06 10.06
N ILE A 393 -7.24 -13.18 11.39
CA ILE A 393 -6.44 -12.23 12.18
C ILE A 393 -4.96 -12.30 11.77
N LYS A 394 -4.45 -13.51 11.47
CA LYS A 394 -3.07 -13.70 10.99
C LYS A 394 -2.84 -13.03 9.64
N LEU A 395 -3.74 -13.22 8.68
CA LEU A 395 -3.68 -12.56 7.37
C LEU A 395 -3.62 -11.03 7.52
N ALA A 396 -4.50 -10.46 8.33
CA ALA A 396 -4.52 -9.03 8.58
C ALA A 396 -3.21 -8.52 9.22
N ALA A 397 -2.70 -9.25 10.22
CA ALA A 397 -1.47 -8.90 10.93
C ALA A 397 -0.22 -8.99 10.05
N GLU A 398 -0.16 -10.01 9.18
CA GLU A 398 0.89 -10.18 8.16
C GLU A 398 0.83 -9.07 7.11
N GLY A 399 -0.38 -8.69 6.70
CA GLY A 399 -0.64 -7.51 5.87
C GLY A 399 -0.16 -6.19 6.50
N GLY A 400 0.00 -6.16 7.82
CA GLY A 400 0.56 -5.02 8.56
C GLY A 400 -0.44 -4.33 9.47
N HIS A 401 -1.69 -4.80 9.54
CA HIS A 401 -2.73 -4.19 10.37
C HIS A 401 -2.38 -4.32 11.85
N GLU A 402 -2.09 -3.19 12.48
CA GLU A 402 -1.59 -3.15 13.85
C GLU A 402 -2.58 -3.74 14.87
N PRO A 403 -3.90 -3.42 14.84
CA PRO A 403 -4.85 -4.03 15.77
C PRO A 403 -4.79 -5.57 15.74
N SER A 404 -4.66 -6.18 14.55
CA SER A 404 -4.54 -7.64 14.42
C SER A 404 -3.22 -8.16 14.97
N GLN A 405 -2.11 -7.43 14.79
CA GLN A 405 -0.82 -7.78 15.40
C GLN A 405 -0.93 -7.77 16.92
N GLN A 406 -1.60 -6.75 17.48
CA GLN A 406 -1.85 -6.68 18.91
C GLN A 406 -2.72 -7.87 19.38
N THR A 407 -3.80 -8.18 18.64
CA THR A 407 -4.71 -9.29 18.95
C THR A 407 -3.99 -10.64 18.90
N LEU A 408 -3.16 -10.91 17.88
CA LEU A 408 -2.31 -12.11 17.85
C LEU A 408 -1.33 -12.16 19.01
N GLY A 409 -0.68 -11.02 19.33
CA GLY A 409 0.21 -10.92 20.49
C GLY A 409 -0.47 -11.37 21.78
N LYS A 410 -1.73 -10.92 22.00
CA LYS A 410 -2.55 -11.34 23.16
C LYS A 410 -2.92 -12.82 23.11
N ILE A 411 -3.27 -13.35 21.95
CA ILE A 411 -3.63 -14.76 21.76
C ILE A 411 -2.44 -15.68 22.08
N TYR A 412 -1.28 -15.43 21.46
CA TYR A 412 -0.07 -16.22 21.73
C TYR A 412 0.39 -16.11 23.18
N LEU A 413 0.27 -14.92 23.77
CA LEU A 413 0.60 -14.73 25.20
C LEU A 413 -0.30 -15.61 26.09
N SER A 414 -1.59 -15.74 25.77
CA SER A 414 -2.49 -16.62 26.52
C SER A 414 -2.26 -18.11 26.30
N LYS A 415 -1.61 -18.49 25.19
CA LYS A 415 -1.14 -19.85 24.92
C LYS A 415 0.24 -20.14 25.52
N TYR A 416 0.83 -19.20 26.27
CA TYR A 416 2.21 -19.27 26.77
C TYR A 416 3.28 -19.36 25.65
N ASP A 417 2.91 -19.01 24.41
CA ASP A 417 3.84 -18.89 23.29
C ASP A 417 4.47 -17.50 23.30
N TYR A 418 5.44 -17.35 24.20
CA TYR A 418 6.12 -16.08 24.47
C TYR A 418 6.91 -15.55 23.27
N LEU A 419 7.40 -16.43 22.39
CA LEU A 419 8.16 -16.03 21.21
C LEU A 419 7.27 -15.35 20.17
N ASN A 420 6.15 -15.98 19.81
CA ASN A 420 5.21 -15.40 18.86
C ASN A 420 4.49 -14.18 19.47
N ALA A 421 4.19 -14.20 20.76
CA ALA A 421 3.68 -13.03 21.47
C ALA A 421 4.65 -11.84 21.37
N PHE A 422 5.94 -12.05 21.68
CA PHE A 422 6.96 -11.02 21.56
C PHE A 422 7.12 -10.51 20.12
N PHE A 423 7.11 -11.41 19.14
CA PHE A 423 7.22 -11.05 17.72
C PHE A 423 6.09 -10.10 17.29
N TRP A 424 4.85 -10.46 17.57
CA TRP A 424 3.69 -9.67 17.16
C TRP A 424 3.57 -8.36 17.93
N PHE A 425 3.81 -8.36 19.24
CA PHE A 425 3.88 -7.10 20.00
C PHE A 425 5.03 -6.20 19.50
N SER A 426 6.16 -6.76 19.08
CA SER A 426 7.27 -5.97 18.55
C SER A 426 6.92 -5.29 17.22
N LYS A 427 6.10 -5.93 16.36
CA LYS A 427 5.60 -5.30 15.14
C LYS A 427 4.65 -4.13 15.44
N ALA A 428 3.75 -4.29 16.41
CA ALA A 428 2.78 -3.27 16.81
C ALA A 428 3.36 -2.17 17.72
N ALA A 429 4.50 -2.40 18.38
CA ALA A 429 5.02 -1.53 19.44
C ALA A 429 5.39 -0.10 19.02
N ASN A 430 5.51 0.18 17.72
CA ASN A 430 5.79 1.55 17.26
C ASN A 430 4.53 2.43 17.23
N SER A 431 3.36 1.84 17.03
CA SER A 431 2.09 2.57 16.90
C SER A 431 1.19 2.38 18.12
N ASP A 432 1.33 1.28 18.85
CA ASP A 432 0.54 0.96 20.05
C ASP A 432 1.35 0.98 21.35
N LYS A 433 0.88 1.79 22.30
CA LYS A 433 1.46 1.92 23.64
C LYS A 433 1.32 0.63 24.44
N TYR A 434 0.25 -0.15 24.27
CA TYR A 434 0.08 -1.41 24.99
C TYR A 434 1.12 -2.44 24.54
N SER A 435 1.29 -2.61 23.23
CA SER A 435 2.28 -3.48 22.63
C SER A 435 3.69 -3.05 23.00
N ALA A 436 3.99 -1.75 22.99
CA ALA A 436 5.25 -1.21 23.49
C ALA A 436 5.50 -1.61 24.95
N ARG A 437 4.51 -1.44 25.84
CA ARG A 437 4.63 -1.87 27.24
C ARG A 437 4.82 -3.38 27.38
N LYS A 438 4.18 -4.19 26.54
CA LYS A 438 4.40 -5.65 26.52
C LYS A 438 5.81 -6.01 26.09
N VAL A 439 6.34 -5.38 25.04
CA VAL A 439 7.75 -5.54 24.63
C VAL A 439 8.70 -5.14 25.77
N ALA A 440 8.43 -4.02 26.46
CA ALA A 440 9.21 -3.61 27.62
C ALA A 440 9.20 -4.67 28.74
N TRP A 441 8.04 -5.28 28.99
CA TRP A 441 7.90 -6.36 29.97
C TRP A 441 8.75 -7.58 29.62
N PHE A 442 8.82 -8.00 28.34
CA PHE A 442 9.70 -9.09 27.90
C PHE A 442 11.18 -8.78 28.18
N TYR A 443 11.65 -7.58 27.86
CA TYR A 443 13.03 -7.15 28.16
C TYR A 443 13.32 -7.00 29.65
N ASN A 444 12.37 -6.57 30.45
CA ASN A 444 12.54 -6.45 31.89
C ASN A 444 12.63 -7.83 32.56
N LYS A 445 11.83 -8.79 32.09
CA LYS A 445 11.77 -10.15 32.65
C LYS A 445 12.78 -11.13 32.05
N GLY A 446 13.47 -10.76 30.97
CA GLY A 446 14.40 -11.67 30.29
C GLY A 446 13.70 -12.83 29.57
N ILE A 447 12.42 -12.68 29.23
CA ILE A 447 11.62 -13.73 28.58
C ILE A 447 11.83 -13.65 27.08
N CYS A 448 12.37 -14.71 26.46
CA CYS A 448 12.71 -14.80 25.02
C CYS A 448 13.78 -13.83 24.51
N VAL A 449 14.18 -12.84 25.31
CA VAL A 449 15.22 -11.86 25.01
C VAL A 449 16.08 -11.60 26.26
N PRO A 450 17.37 -11.26 26.12
CA PRO A 450 18.21 -10.90 27.26
C PRO A 450 17.66 -9.68 28.02
N ILE A 451 17.88 -9.66 29.33
CA ILE A 451 17.48 -8.51 30.16
C ILE A 451 18.15 -7.24 29.64
N ASN A 452 17.35 -6.21 29.36
CA ASN A 452 17.86 -4.92 28.90
C ASN A 452 16.98 -3.78 29.44
N ASN A 453 17.43 -3.17 30.54
CA ASN A 453 16.69 -2.12 31.23
C ASN A 453 16.61 -0.83 30.42
N GLU A 454 17.63 -0.50 29.63
CA GLU A 454 17.62 0.67 28.75
C GLU A 454 16.55 0.53 27.67
N VAL A 455 16.52 -0.61 26.98
CA VAL A 455 15.52 -0.90 25.94
C VAL A 455 14.12 -0.98 26.54
N SER A 456 13.95 -1.62 27.69
CA SER A 456 12.68 -1.63 28.43
C SER A 456 12.20 -0.21 28.76
N ASN A 457 13.06 0.66 29.28
CA ASN A 457 12.70 2.04 29.62
C ASN A 457 12.34 2.86 28.38
N ILE A 458 13.06 2.65 27.28
CA ILE A 458 12.72 3.23 25.98
C ILE A 458 11.27 2.86 25.59
N PHE A 459 10.85 1.60 25.73
CA PHE A 459 9.49 1.19 25.39
C PHE A 459 8.42 1.62 26.42
N LYS A 460 8.78 1.77 27.71
CA LYS A 460 7.87 2.26 28.76
C LYS A 460 7.49 3.72 28.61
N LEU A 461 8.45 4.58 28.23
CA LEU A 461 8.30 6.03 28.25
C LEU A 461 7.41 6.60 27.14
N GLY A 462 6.98 5.80 26.16
CA GLY A 462 5.95 6.20 25.18
C GLY A 462 6.24 7.43 24.31
N SER A 463 7.43 8.04 24.41
CA SER A 463 7.85 9.19 23.61
C SER A 463 8.41 8.74 22.25
N ASN A 464 8.19 9.58 21.23
CA ASN A 464 8.41 9.34 19.79
C ASN A 464 9.70 8.57 19.42
N PRO A 465 9.69 7.66 18.42
CA PRO A 465 10.80 6.76 18.16
C PRO A 465 11.98 7.47 17.45
N THR A 466 13.11 7.59 18.14
CA THR A 466 14.40 7.88 17.50
C THR A 466 14.95 6.66 16.76
N ARG A 467 15.84 6.90 15.79
CA ARG A 467 16.61 5.93 14.98
C ARG A 467 17.19 4.74 15.79
N LYS A 468 17.47 4.95 17.09
CA LYS A 468 17.95 3.93 18.04
C LYS A 468 16.94 2.78 18.28
N ARG A 469 15.62 3.05 18.37
CA ARG A 469 14.60 1.99 18.54
C ARG A 469 14.60 1.00 17.37
N LYS A 470 14.68 1.50 16.13
CA LYS A 470 14.64 0.69 14.91
C LYS A 470 15.86 -0.22 14.76
N HIS A 471 17.04 0.29 15.11
CA HIS A 471 18.27 -0.50 15.04
C HIS A 471 18.31 -1.59 16.12
N SER A 472 17.89 -1.26 17.35
CA SER A 472 17.76 -2.22 18.45
C SER A 472 16.74 -3.32 18.15
N MET A 473 15.55 -2.97 17.63
CA MET A 473 14.52 -3.95 17.24
C MET A 473 15.00 -4.93 16.15
N ARG A 474 15.61 -4.43 15.07
CA ARG A 474 16.11 -5.28 13.97
C ARG A 474 17.21 -6.22 14.42
N SER A 475 18.12 -5.73 15.25
CA SER A 475 19.19 -6.55 15.84
C SER A 475 18.60 -7.64 16.73
N SER A 476 17.63 -7.29 17.59
CA SER A 476 16.99 -8.22 18.51
C SER A 476 16.17 -9.30 17.80
N ILE A 477 15.31 -8.94 16.83
CA ILE A 477 14.51 -9.91 16.04
C ILE A 477 15.42 -10.90 15.30
N LYS A 478 16.53 -10.42 14.72
CA LYS A 478 17.54 -11.29 14.08
C LYS A 478 18.21 -12.22 15.09
N LYS A 479 18.52 -11.73 16.30
CA LYS A 479 19.14 -12.52 17.36
C LYS A 479 18.18 -13.61 17.85
N THR A 480 16.92 -13.27 18.14
CA THR A 480 15.88 -14.22 18.59
C THR A 480 15.57 -15.28 17.53
N ARG A 481 15.46 -14.91 16.24
CA ARG A 481 15.30 -15.90 15.15
C ARG A 481 16.48 -16.86 15.06
N ARG A 482 17.71 -16.39 15.30
CA ARG A 482 18.91 -17.24 15.33
C ARG A 482 18.93 -18.17 16.54
N THR A 483 18.58 -17.70 17.74
CA THR A 483 18.48 -18.55 18.93
C THR A 483 17.39 -19.62 18.76
N TYR A 484 16.24 -19.26 18.19
CA TYR A 484 15.16 -20.22 17.94
C TYR A 484 15.55 -21.28 16.92
N ARG A 485 16.19 -20.91 15.80
CA ARG A 485 16.72 -21.88 14.83
C ARG A 485 17.74 -22.84 15.44
N ARG A 486 18.56 -22.36 16.38
CA ARG A 486 19.55 -23.16 17.12
C ARG A 486 18.95 -24.04 18.23
N ALA A 487 17.78 -23.69 18.76
CA ALA A 487 17.07 -24.50 19.76
C ALA A 487 16.14 -25.54 19.10
N ARG A 488 15.77 -25.32 17.83
CA ARG A 488 14.96 -26.23 17.01
C ARG A 488 15.81 -27.24 16.23
N SER A 489 17.05 -26.89 15.86
CA SER A 489 18.10 -27.83 15.45
C SER A 489 18.67 -28.54 16.68
#